data_AF-A0A847MKU7-F1
#
_entry.id   AF-A0A847MKU7-F1
#
_cell.length_a   1.000
_cell.length_b   1.000
_cell.length_c   1.000
_cell.angle_alpha   90.00
_cell.angle_beta   90.00
_cell.angle_gamma   90.00
#
_symmetry.space_group_name_H-M   'P 1'
#
loop_
_entity.id
_entity.type
_entity.pdbx_description
1 polymer ?
#
loop_
_entity_poly.entity_id
_entity_poly.type
_entity_poly.pdbx_seq_one_letter_code
_entity_poly.pdbx_strand_id
1 'polypeptide(L)' 'PIRHRETVPTSWIELSIIEGKNRQVRRMTAAVSLPTLRLIRVQVGPWDLGELQPGEWKEVEAIL' A
#
# COMPACT_ATOMS: atom_id res chain seq x y z
N PRO A 1 -14.25 2.19 3.94
CA PRO A 1 -13.64 0.87 3.64
C PRO A 1 -14.62 0.08 2.79
N ILE A 2 -14.16 -0.77 1.87
CA ILE A 2 -15.06 -1.68 1.16
C ILE A 2 -15.66 -2.62 2.22
N ARG A 3 -16.98 -2.56 2.41
CA ARG A 3 -17.69 -3.32 3.45
C ARG A 3 -18.10 -4.71 2.98
N HIS A 4 -18.21 -4.90 1.66
CA HIS A 4 -18.55 -6.15 1.03
C HIS A 4 -17.58 -6.41 -0.13
N ARG A 5 -17.03 -7.62 -0.19
CA ARG A 5 -16.10 -8.02 -1.24
C ARG A 5 -16.84 -8.91 -2.23
N GLU A 6 -16.99 -8.42 -3.46
CA GLU A 6 -17.50 -9.23 -4.56
C GLU A 6 -16.48 -10.30 -4.97
N THR A 7 -16.98 -11.42 -5.49
CA THR A 7 -16.14 -12.50 -6.02
C THR A 7 -15.90 -12.27 -7.51
N VAL A 8 -15.13 -11.21 -7.82
CA VAL A 8 -14.72 -10.84 -9.18
C VAL A 8 -13.20 -10.83 -9.27
N PRO A 9 -12.61 -10.97 -10.49
CA PRO A 9 -11.17 -10.86 -10.67
C PRO A 9 -10.64 -9.52 -10.14
N THR A 10 -9.46 -9.56 -9.51
CA THR A 10 -8.80 -8.38 -8.95
C THR A 10 -7.37 -8.31 -9.47
N SER A 11 -6.85 -7.09 -9.62
CA SER A 11 -5.47 -6.86 -10.05
C SER A 11 -4.63 -6.21 -8.96
N TRP A 12 -3.33 -6.47 -8.98
CA TRP A 12 -2.34 -5.72 -8.23
C TRP A 12 -1.82 -4.56 -9.07
N ILE A 13 -1.53 -3.45 -8.41
CA ILE A 13 -0.81 -2.32 -8.99
C ILE A 13 0.31 -1.93 -8.05
N GLU A 14 1.45 -1.54 -8.62
CA GLU A 14 2.50 -0.85 -7.90
C GLU A 14 2.33 0.66 -8.11
N LEU A 15 2.48 1.43 -7.04
CA LEU A 15 2.26 2.87 -7.07
C LEU A 15 3.23 3.57 -6.11
N SER A 16 4.02 4.49 -6.65
CA SER A 16 4.95 5.33 -5.91
C SER A 16 4.44 6.78 -5.89
N ILE A 17 4.35 7.37 -4.70
CA ILE A 17 3.95 8.78 -4.50
C ILE A 17 4.89 9.44 -3.49
N ILE A 18 5.09 10.74 -3.67
CA ILE A 18 5.91 11.58 -2.79
C ILE A 18 5.06 12.40 -1.78
N GLU A 19 3.73 12.36 -1.90
CA GLU A 19 2.80 12.99 -0.96
C GLU A 19 2.08 11.96 -0.08
N GLY A 20 1.59 12.42 1.08
CA GLY A 20 0.98 11.57 2.10
C GLY A 20 -0.42 12.00 2.53
N LYS A 21 -1.27 12.48 1.61
CA LYS A 21 -2.60 12.98 1.99
C LYS A 21 -3.47 11.86 2.56
N ASN A 22 -4.44 12.22 3.42
CA ASN A 22 -5.34 11.25 4.05
C ASN A 22 -6.00 10.34 2.99
N ARG A 23 -5.78 9.03 3.13
CA ARG A 23 -6.35 7.97 2.28
C ARG A 23 -6.12 8.18 0.77
N GLN A 24 -5.02 8.86 0.41
CA GLN A 24 -4.78 9.31 -0.95
C GLN A 24 -4.89 8.20 -2.01
N VAL A 25 -4.12 7.12 -1.88
CA VAL A 25 -4.14 5.99 -2.84
C VAL A 25 -5.55 5.40 -2.99
N ARG A 26 -6.29 5.29 -1.88
CA ARG A 26 -7.67 4.80 -1.89
C ARG A 26 -8.63 5.76 -2.59
N ARG A 27 -8.41 7.08 -2.48
CA ARG A 27 -9.20 8.09 -3.20
C ARG A 27 -8.88 8.12 -4.68
N MET A 28 -7.60 8.04 -5.06
CA MET A 28 -7.16 8.03 -6.47
C MET A 28 -7.76 6.85 -7.23
N THR A 29 -7.63 5.64 -6.69
CA THR A 29 -8.14 4.42 -7.34
C THR A 29 -9.67 4.36 -7.39
N ALA A 30 -10.36 4.84 -6.34
CA ALA A 30 -11.82 4.97 -6.37
C ALA A 30 -12.32 6.01 -7.38
N ALA A 31 -11.57 7.09 -7.61
CA ALA A 31 -11.92 8.12 -8.60
C ALA A 31 -11.96 7.60 -10.04
N VAL A 32 -11.25 6.50 -10.32
CA VAL A 32 -11.27 5.80 -11.62
C VAL A 32 -12.10 4.52 -11.57
N SER A 33 -13.03 4.40 -10.62
CA SER A 33 -13.95 3.25 -10.45
C SER A 33 -13.26 1.90 -10.17
N LEU A 34 -12.04 1.92 -9.63
CA LEU A 34 -11.27 0.72 -9.26
C LEU A 34 -10.93 0.76 -7.76
N PRO A 35 -11.90 0.57 -6.86
CA PRO A 35 -11.71 0.87 -5.45
C PRO A 35 -10.71 -0.10 -4.77
N THR A 36 -9.79 0.44 -3.96
CA THR A 36 -8.75 -0.37 -3.29
C THR A 36 -9.32 -1.38 -2.29
N LEU A 37 -9.13 -2.67 -2.57
CA LEU A 37 -9.46 -3.79 -1.67
C LEU A 37 -8.38 -4.00 -0.60
N ARG A 38 -7.12 -4.12 -1.02
CA ARG A 38 -5.95 -4.30 -0.15
C ARG A 38 -4.91 -3.24 -0.50
N LEU A 39 -4.30 -2.64 0.54
CA LEU A 39 -3.23 -1.68 0.38
C LEU A 39 -2.11 -2.08 1.33
N ILE A 40 -0.95 -2.38 0.77
CA ILE A 40 0.27 -2.69 1.51
C ILE A 40 1.29 -1.65 1.08
N ARG A 41 1.93 -1.00 2.04
CA ARG A 41 3.07 -0.13 1.77
C ARG A 41 4.32 -0.98 1.90
N VAL A 42 4.96 -1.28 0.77
CA VAL A 42 6.14 -2.14 0.71
C VAL A 42 7.45 -1.37 0.83
N GLN A 43 7.46 -0.08 0.49
CA GLN A 43 8.67 0.75 0.56
C GLN A 43 8.36 2.16 1.11
N VAL A 44 9.32 2.74 1.83
CA VAL A 44 9.33 4.14 2.27
C VAL A 44 10.73 4.70 2.08
N GLY A 45 10.93 5.56 1.08
CA GLY A 45 12.26 6.10 0.77
C GLY A 45 13.24 4.96 0.47
N PRO A 46 14.41 4.90 1.14
CA PRO A 46 15.40 3.83 0.93
C PRO A 46 15.02 2.49 1.58
N TRP A 47 13.96 2.45 2.40
CA TRP A 47 13.60 1.27 3.18
C TRP A 47 12.56 0.42 2.45
N ASP A 48 12.89 -0.86 2.20
CA ASP A 48 11.99 -1.87 1.63
C ASP A 48 11.58 -2.91 2.69
N LEU A 49 10.39 -3.50 2.55
CA LEU A 49 9.85 -4.50 3.46
C LEU A 49 10.60 -5.84 3.39
N GLY A 50 11.12 -6.20 2.21
CA GLY A 50 11.83 -7.45 1.96
C GLY A 50 11.03 -8.67 2.39
N GLU A 51 11.63 -9.50 3.25
CA GLU A 51 11.07 -10.77 3.70
C GLU A 51 10.26 -10.69 5.01
N LEU A 52 10.16 -9.50 5.62
CA LEU A 52 9.45 -9.31 6.90
C LEU A 52 7.98 -9.72 6.80
N GLN A 53 7.57 -10.60 7.70
CA GLN A 53 6.18 -11.02 7.82
C GLN A 53 5.34 -9.99 8.59
N PRO A 54 4.00 -10.01 8.46
CA PRO A 54 3.13 -9.12 9.21
C PRO A 54 3.35 -9.23 10.72
N GLY A 55 3.72 -8.11 11.36
CA GLY A 55 3.99 -8.05 12.80
C GLY A 55 5.46 -8.21 13.17
N GLU A 56 6.32 -8.61 12.23
CA GLU A 56 7.76 -8.65 12.42
C GLU A 56 8.38 -7.26 12.28
N TRP A 57 9.56 -7.10 12.87
CA TRP A 57 10.39 -5.91 12.77
C TRP A 57 11.86 -6.32 12.75
N LYS A 58 12.69 -5.45 12.20
CA LYS A 58 14.14 -5.60 12.16
C LYS A 58 14.79 -4.25 12.45
N GLU A 59 15.78 -4.25 13.32
CA GLU A 59 16.66 -3.10 13.53
C GLU A 59 17.57 -2.90 12.31
N VAL A 60 17.71 -1.64 11.90
CA VAL A 60 18.57 -1.21 10.81
C VAL A 60 19.40 -0.04 11.27
N GLU A 61 20.63 0.06 10.79
CA GLU A 61 21.45 1.26 11.00
C GLU A 61 20.78 2.46 10.32
N ALA A 62 20.77 3.62 10.99
CA ALA A 62 20.23 4.83 10.40
C ALA A 62 21.12 5.27 9.23
N ILE A 63 20.51 5.46 8.05
CA ILE A 63 21.19 6.07 6.91
C ILE A 63 21.25 7.59 7.19
N LEU A 64 22.47 8.14 7.22
CA LEU A 64 22.75 9.58 7.31
C LEU A 64 22.48 10.29 5.97
#